data_AF-A0AA40ETZ5-F1
#
_entry.id   AF-A0AA40ETZ5-F1
#
_cell.length_a   1.000
_cell.length_b   1.000
_cell.length_c   1.000
_cell.angle_alpha   90.00
_cell.angle_beta   90.00
_cell.angle_gamma   90.00
#
_symmetry.space_group_name_H-M   'P 1'
#
loop_
_entity.id
_entity.type
_entity.pdbx_description
1 polymer ?
#
loop_
_entity_poly.entity_id
_entity_poly.type
_entity_poly.pdbx_seq_one_letter_code
_entity_poly.pdbx_strand_id
1 'polypeptide(L)'
;MRFLKLLYLFLVETGQSIWLFLTGKKKLLGGKRTMAKLILSTGNIVSGGPSIIRKPGAYRSNLELTNSLRSNFLAAQEDYAAVAADEAQDGKLHANGDVENGAVKSNGNALHVNTATGGRPPVSVWTAEQDGALYVPRIDWSEAGLQEEPSQYSITVKLFFLPSASVDRRAQFAKEALDLVLKELDAPAVDLLIVSFPGMSFEGDCEWEADRHNAIQGNDEEELATWAAIEDLHRAGLAKSIGLAEFGSEKLARFLKRVQVRPTVNQINIKNCCNVPPPLSKLAKEEGIELLAHSDCTDILPKGTLRELLGQGLGGAGVLADPETGAGGLKGDLAPQWVVKYTAVVRDRGVIENKGYFAGAELTEA
;
A
#
# COMPACT_ATOMS: atom_id res chain seq x y z
N MET A 1 26.25 17.34 59.56
CA MET A 1 24.95 16.81 59.10
C MET A 1 24.67 17.31 57.68
N ARG A 2 24.95 16.49 56.66
CA ARG A 2 24.53 16.74 55.27
C ARG A 2 23.13 16.14 55.11
N PHE A 3 22.10 16.96 54.93
CA PHE A 3 20.77 16.48 54.54
C PHE A 3 20.74 16.32 53.02
N LEU A 4 20.69 15.06 52.57
CA LEU A 4 20.47 14.67 51.19
C LEU A 4 18.99 14.90 50.86
N LYS A 5 18.66 15.90 50.03
CA LYS A 5 17.30 16.04 49.48
C LYS A 5 17.13 14.98 48.38
N LEU A 6 16.32 13.97 48.67
CA LEU A 6 15.93 12.93 47.71
C LEU A 6 15.06 13.57 46.62
N LEU A 7 15.56 13.59 45.38
CA LEU A 7 14.81 14.07 44.22
C LEU A 7 14.01 12.89 43.66
N TYR A 8 12.68 12.89 43.83
CA TYR A 8 11.80 11.91 43.20
C TYR A 8 11.57 12.29 41.74
N LEU A 9 12.04 11.45 40.82
CA LEU A 9 11.77 11.54 39.39
C LEU A 9 10.61 10.60 39.06
N PHE A 10 9.50 11.13 38.55
CA PHE A 10 8.40 10.32 38.03
C PHE A 10 8.30 10.51 36.52
N LEU A 11 8.40 9.39 35.80
CA LEU A 11 8.04 9.26 34.39
C LEU A 11 6.64 8.66 34.33
N VAL A 12 5.71 9.37 33.69
CA VAL A 12 4.36 8.87 33.42
C VAL A 12 4.22 8.73 31.91
N GLU A 13 3.99 7.49 31.47
CA GLU A 13 3.71 7.16 30.09
C GLU A 13 2.19 7.10 29.89
N THR A 14 1.63 8.19 29.37
CA THR A 14 0.31 8.17 28.73
C THR A 14 0.57 8.00 27.25
N GLY A 15 -0.11 7.08 26.56
CA GLY A 15 0.24 6.53 25.23
C GLY A 15 0.55 7.48 24.06
N GLN A 16 0.64 8.80 24.28
CA GLN A 16 1.04 9.81 23.31
C GLN A 16 2.01 10.89 23.86
N SER A 17 2.49 10.84 25.11
CA SER A 17 3.44 11.83 25.68
C SER A 17 4.19 11.34 26.91
N ILE A 18 5.48 11.72 27.01
CA ILE A 18 6.32 11.51 28.20
C ILE A 18 6.38 12.82 29.00
N TRP A 19 5.91 12.76 30.24
CA TRP A 19 5.93 13.90 31.15
C TRP A 19 7.02 13.74 32.22
N LEU A 20 7.88 14.75 32.36
CA LEU A 20 8.81 14.85 33.47
C LEU A 20 8.25 15.80 34.53
N PHE A 21 8.09 15.30 35.75
CA PHE A 21 7.66 16.09 36.89
C PHE A 21 8.85 16.40 37.80
N LEU A 22 9.34 17.64 37.73
CA LEU A 22 10.29 18.20 38.68
C LEU A 22 9.58 19.29 39.48
N THR A 23 9.46 19.10 40.80
CA THR A 23 9.07 20.09 41.82
C THR A 23 8.26 21.29 41.26
N GLY A 24 7.01 21.03 40.87
CA GLY A 24 6.03 22.07 40.54
C GLY A 24 6.08 22.68 39.14
N LYS A 25 6.95 22.23 38.22
CA LYS A 25 6.92 22.67 36.80
C LYS A 25 6.73 21.49 35.86
N LYS A 26 5.63 21.51 35.10
CA LYS A 26 5.40 20.62 33.95
C LYS A 26 6.31 21.06 32.81
N LYS A 27 7.18 20.17 32.32
CA LYS A 27 7.94 20.40 31.08
C LYS A 27 7.66 19.22 30.14
N LEU A 28 7.05 19.52 28.99
CA LEU A 28 6.79 18.54 27.94
C LEU A 28 8.13 18.17 27.29
N LEU A 29 8.56 16.92 27.42
CA LEU A 29 9.75 16.40 26.76
C LEU A 29 9.31 15.78 25.43
N GLY A 30 9.18 16.61 24.39
CA GLY A 30 9.05 16.18 23.00
C GLY A 30 7.77 15.39 22.66
N GLY A 31 6.87 15.99 21.88
CA GLY A 31 5.81 15.22 21.22
C GLY A 31 6.42 14.25 20.21
N LYS A 32 5.98 12.99 20.21
CA LYS A 32 6.19 12.10 19.06
C LYS A 32 5.68 12.84 17.82
N ARG A 33 6.52 12.96 16.78
CA ARG A 33 6.12 13.45 15.46
C ARG A 33 4.85 12.72 15.04
N THR A 34 3.78 13.46 14.77
CA THR A 34 2.51 12.91 14.30
C THR A 34 2.73 12.32 12.91
N MET A 35 2.82 10.99 12.83
CA MET A 35 2.90 10.26 11.57
C MET A 35 1.48 10.06 11.05
N ALA A 36 1.11 10.76 9.97
CA ALA A 36 -0.16 10.50 9.31
C ALA A 36 0.03 9.32 8.34
N LYS A 37 -0.91 8.37 8.37
CA LYS A 37 -0.86 7.17 7.55
C LYS A 37 -1.75 7.33 6.32
N LEU A 38 -1.29 6.88 5.16
CA LEU A 38 -2.04 6.90 3.91
C LEU A 38 -2.22 5.48 3.38
N ILE A 39 -3.43 5.19 2.90
CA ILE A 39 -3.78 3.94 2.21
C ILE A 39 -4.26 4.28 0.82
N LEU A 40 -3.53 3.79 -0.18
CA LEU A 40 -3.88 3.96 -1.58
C LEU A 40 -4.55 2.70 -2.10
N SER A 41 -5.63 2.85 -2.87
CA SER A 41 -6.30 1.75 -3.55
C SER A 41 -6.38 1.98 -5.05
N THR A 42 -6.20 0.93 -5.83
CA THR A 42 -6.51 0.94 -7.27
C THR A 42 -7.95 0.58 -7.59
N GLY A 43 -8.71 0.10 -6.59
CA GLY A 43 -9.95 -0.65 -6.83
C GLY A 43 -9.71 -1.89 -7.70
N ASN A 44 -10.79 -2.46 -8.23
CA ASN A 44 -10.73 -3.53 -9.22
C ASN A 44 -10.34 -3.00 -10.61
N ILE A 45 -9.12 -3.31 -11.04
CA ILE A 45 -8.56 -2.85 -12.32
C ILE A 45 -9.11 -3.62 -13.52
N VAL A 46 -9.91 -4.67 -13.29
CA VAL A 46 -10.57 -5.45 -14.36
C VAL A 46 -11.84 -4.75 -14.85
N SER A 47 -12.52 -4.00 -13.98
CA SER A 47 -13.83 -3.39 -14.25
C SER A 47 -13.77 -1.91 -14.71
N GLY A 48 -12.66 -1.19 -14.48
CA GLY A 48 -12.49 0.20 -14.92
C GLY A 48 -11.93 0.33 -16.35
N GLY A 49 -12.67 0.97 -17.28
CA GLY A 49 -12.27 1.17 -18.70
C GLY A 49 -11.17 2.23 -18.93
N PRO A 50 -10.92 2.70 -20.16
CA PRO A 50 -10.92 1.97 -21.43
C PRO A 50 -9.67 1.08 -21.53
N SER A 51 -9.73 0.06 -22.39
CA SER A 51 -8.61 -0.85 -22.68
C SER A 51 -7.27 -0.11 -22.73
N ILE A 52 -6.37 -0.42 -21.79
CA ILE A 52 -4.95 -0.10 -21.92
C ILE A 52 -4.57 -0.53 -23.34
N ILE A 53 -4.21 0.42 -24.22
CA ILE A 53 -3.69 0.12 -25.55
C ILE A 53 -2.47 -0.77 -25.31
N ARG A 54 -2.64 -2.07 -25.51
CA ARG A 54 -1.61 -3.09 -25.33
C ARG A 54 -0.54 -2.84 -26.39
N LYS A 55 0.42 -1.97 -26.10
CA LYS A 55 1.66 -1.97 -26.86
C LYS A 55 2.33 -3.33 -26.62
N PRO A 56 2.85 -4.03 -27.64
CA PRO A 56 3.55 -5.28 -27.43
C PRO A 56 4.75 -5.05 -26.49
N GLY A 57 4.66 -5.58 -25.28
CA GLY A 57 5.66 -5.44 -24.23
C GLY A 57 5.08 -5.88 -22.89
N ALA A 58 5.81 -6.68 -22.11
CA ALA A 58 5.42 -7.04 -20.77
C ALA A 58 5.43 -5.76 -19.90
N TYR A 59 4.26 -5.26 -19.52
CA TYR A 59 4.18 -4.18 -18.54
C TYR A 59 4.78 -4.69 -17.22
N ARG A 60 5.82 -4.01 -16.72
CA ARG A 60 6.34 -4.27 -15.37
C ARG A 60 5.28 -3.84 -14.35
N SER A 61 5.16 -4.55 -13.23
CA SER A 61 4.12 -4.31 -12.21
C SER A 61 4.05 -2.86 -11.70
N ASN A 62 5.18 -2.13 -11.66
CA ASN A 62 5.21 -0.69 -11.35
C ASN A 62 4.26 0.13 -12.25
N LEU A 63 4.27 -0.13 -13.57
CA LEU A 63 3.48 0.68 -14.50
C LEU A 63 1.98 0.36 -14.40
N GLU A 64 1.62 -0.91 -14.16
CA GLU A 64 0.23 -1.29 -13.89
C GLU A 64 -0.27 -0.60 -12.61
N LEU A 65 0.47 -0.74 -11.50
CA LEU A 65 0.14 -0.07 -10.24
C LEU A 65 -0.04 1.44 -10.40
N THR A 66 0.96 2.12 -10.96
CA THR A 66 0.96 3.58 -11.04
C THR A 66 -0.13 4.11 -11.97
N ASN A 67 -0.37 3.46 -13.11
CA ASN A 67 -1.46 3.86 -14.00
C ASN A 67 -2.82 3.59 -13.37
N SER A 68 -3.02 2.44 -12.73
CA SER A 68 -4.27 2.11 -12.06
C SER A 68 -4.57 3.05 -10.89
N LEU A 69 -3.55 3.47 -10.13
CA LEU A 69 -3.73 4.50 -9.10
C LEU A 69 -4.16 5.83 -9.71
N ARG A 70 -3.50 6.31 -10.78
CA ARG A 70 -3.90 7.55 -11.46
C ARG A 70 -5.33 7.49 -11.98
N SER A 71 -5.68 6.41 -12.68
CA SER A 71 -7.03 6.21 -13.20
C SER A 71 -8.07 6.19 -12.07
N ASN A 72 -7.79 5.48 -10.97
CA ASN A 72 -8.73 5.40 -9.85
C ASN A 72 -8.91 6.74 -9.13
N PHE A 73 -7.84 7.53 -8.98
CA PHE A 73 -7.93 8.87 -8.39
C PHE A 73 -8.75 9.81 -9.28
N LEU A 74 -8.56 9.76 -10.60
CA LEU A 74 -9.31 10.58 -11.55
C LEU A 74 -10.79 10.20 -11.57
N ALA A 75 -11.11 8.90 -11.65
CA ALA A 75 -12.49 8.43 -11.61
C ALA A 75 -13.21 8.88 -10.33
N ALA A 76 -12.58 8.71 -9.17
CA ALA A 76 -13.14 9.20 -7.91
C ALA A 76 -13.34 10.72 -7.93
N GLN A 77 -12.37 11.50 -8.41
CA GLN A 77 -12.54 12.96 -8.51
C GLN A 77 -13.72 13.35 -9.41
N GLU A 78 -13.93 12.66 -10.52
CA GLU A 78 -15.05 12.92 -11.43
C GLU A 78 -16.40 12.56 -10.79
N ASP A 79 -16.51 11.37 -10.20
CA ASP A 79 -17.73 10.89 -9.54
C ASP A 79 -18.16 11.82 -8.41
N TYR A 80 -17.23 12.21 -7.54
CA TYR A 80 -17.53 13.09 -6.40
C TYR A 80 -17.72 14.56 -6.79
N ALA A 81 -17.16 15.01 -7.92
CA ALA A 81 -17.45 16.34 -8.46
C ALA A 81 -18.89 16.43 -8.99
N ALA A 82 -19.39 15.38 -9.63
CA ALA A 82 -20.77 15.31 -10.09
C ALA A 82 -21.77 15.32 -8.92
N VAL A 83 -21.52 14.51 -7.89
CA VAL A 83 -22.36 14.48 -6.67
C VAL A 83 -22.41 15.84 -5.97
N ALA A 84 -21.27 16.51 -5.83
CA ALA A 84 -21.20 17.83 -5.21
C ALA A 84 -21.94 18.91 -6.03
N ALA A 85 -21.98 18.78 -7.36
CA ALA A 85 -22.72 19.68 -8.23
C ALA A 85 -24.25 19.45 -8.13
N ASP A 86 -24.69 18.20 -8.08
CA ASP A 86 -26.11 17.84 -7.92
C ASP A 86 -26.66 18.28 -6.55
N GLU A 87 -25.90 18.12 -5.46
CA GLU A 87 -26.29 18.60 -4.12
C GLU A 87 -26.37 20.13 -4.01
N ALA A 88 -25.50 20.85 -4.74
CA ALA A 88 -25.55 22.31 -4.82
C ALA A 88 -26.76 22.81 -5.62
N GLN A 89 -27.24 22.02 -6.59
CA GLN A 89 -28.40 22.34 -7.42
C GLN A 89 -29.74 22.03 -6.73
N ASP A 90 -29.77 21.06 -5.80
CA ASP A 90 -30.95 20.70 -4.99
C ASP A 90 -31.11 21.53 -3.69
N GLY A 91 -30.29 22.58 -3.51
CA GLY A 91 -30.52 23.63 -2.49
C GLY A 91 -30.26 23.23 -1.03
N LYS A 92 -29.51 22.15 -0.76
CA LYS A 92 -29.25 21.66 0.60
C LYS A 92 -28.04 22.28 1.33
N LEU A 93 -27.32 23.20 0.70
CA LEU A 93 -26.25 23.97 1.35
C LEU A 93 -26.80 25.33 1.81
N HIS A 94 -27.20 25.42 3.08
CA HIS A 94 -27.36 26.71 3.74
C HIS A 94 -25.97 27.35 3.94
N ALA A 95 -25.56 28.19 2.99
CA ALA A 95 -24.46 29.11 3.21
C ALA A 95 -24.91 30.20 4.19
N ASN A 96 -24.45 30.11 5.44
CA ASN A 96 -24.45 31.26 6.34
C ASN A 96 -23.38 32.25 5.84
N GLY A 97 -23.83 33.34 5.25
CA GLY A 97 -22.98 34.45 4.83
C GLY A 97 -23.84 35.65 4.48
N ASP A 98 -24.09 36.49 5.49
CA ASP A 98 -24.70 37.80 5.33
C ASP A 98 -23.89 38.64 4.32
N VAL A 99 -24.50 39.00 3.19
CA VAL A 99 -24.01 40.08 2.33
C VAL A 99 -25.19 40.90 1.81
N GLU A 100 -25.14 42.19 2.10
CA GLU A 100 -26.13 43.21 1.76
C GLU A 100 -26.37 43.39 0.25
N ASN A 101 -27.60 43.82 -0.06
CA ASN A 101 -28.21 44.04 -1.37
C ASN A 101 -27.47 45.02 -2.29
N GLY A 102 -27.28 44.61 -3.56
CA GLY A 102 -26.97 45.48 -4.69
C GLY A 102 -27.56 44.96 -6.01
N ALA A 103 -28.73 45.50 -6.37
CA ALA A 103 -29.40 45.56 -7.68
C ALA A 103 -29.18 44.45 -8.74
N VAL A 104 -30.24 43.67 -8.97
CA VAL A 104 -30.38 42.64 -10.01
C VAL A 104 -30.60 43.24 -11.42
N LYS A 105 -29.77 42.80 -12.38
CA LYS A 105 -30.19 42.54 -13.77
C LYS A 105 -29.66 41.18 -14.20
N SER A 106 -30.59 40.31 -14.61
CA SER A 106 -30.34 38.94 -15.03
C SER A 106 -29.48 38.85 -16.29
N ASN A 107 -28.53 37.92 -16.31
CA ASN A 107 -28.31 36.99 -17.42
C ASN A 107 -27.24 35.92 -17.05
N GLY A 108 -27.64 34.65 -17.16
CA GLY A 108 -26.74 33.49 -17.33
C GLY A 108 -25.80 33.16 -16.17
N ASN A 109 -26.27 32.38 -15.19
CA ASN A 109 -25.44 31.87 -14.11
C ASN A 109 -24.56 30.70 -14.62
N ALA A 110 -23.42 31.01 -15.22
CA ALA A 110 -22.34 30.05 -15.38
C ALA A 110 -21.65 29.88 -14.02
N LEU A 111 -21.61 28.65 -13.50
CA LEU A 111 -20.85 28.31 -12.31
C LEU A 111 -19.44 28.90 -12.40
N HIS A 112 -19.06 29.67 -11.39
CA HIS A 112 -17.71 30.19 -11.24
C HIS A 112 -16.78 29.02 -10.94
N VAL A 113 -16.22 28.40 -11.99
CA VAL A 113 -15.15 27.41 -11.87
C VAL A 113 -14.04 28.07 -11.06
N ASN A 114 -13.72 27.51 -9.89
CA ASN A 114 -12.65 28.04 -9.06
C ASN A 114 -11.31 27.73 -9.76
N THR A 115 -10.81 28.67 -10.54
CA THR A 115 -9.59 28.56 -11.35
C THR A 115 -8.31 28.44 -10.51
N ALA A 116 -8.41 28.53 -9.18
CA ALA A 116 -7.30 28.35 -8.26
C ALA A 116 -6.89 26.87 -8.05
N THR A 117 -7.77 25.89 -8.30
CA THR A 117 -7.50 24.45 -8.09
C THR A 117 -7.45 23.63 -9.39
N GLY A 118 -7.41 24.29 -10.55
CA GLY A 118 -7.38 23.61 -11.85
C GLY A 118 -8.65 22.79 -12.17
N GLY A 119 -9.78 23.08 -11.51
CA GLY A 119 -11.06 22.38 -11.74
C GLY A 119 -11.26 21.08 -10.94
N ARG A 120 -10.37 20.76 -9.98
CA ARG A 120 -10.52 19.56 -9.14
C ARG A 120 -11.45 19.78 -7.95
N PRO A 121 -12.22 18.76 -7.52
CA PRO A 121 -12.98 18.82 -6.28
C PRO A 121 -12.04 18.91 -5.07
N PRO A 122 -12.49 19.46 -3.92
CA PRO A 122 -11.70 19.44 -2.68
C PRO A 122 -11.34 18.00 -2.28
N VAL A 123 -10.09 17.80 -1.82
CA VAL A 123 -9.54 16.48 -1.45
C VAL A 123 -10.43 15.74 -0.45
N SER A 124 -11.03 16.47 0.50
CA SER A 124 -11.89 15.92 1.54
C SER A 124 -13.18 15.26 1.03
N VAL A 125 -13.60 15.52 -0.22
CA VAL A 125 -14.86 14.96 -0.76
C VAL A 125 -14.64 13.53 -1.26
N TRP A 126 -13.50 13.26 -1.90
CA TRP A 126 -13.18 11.98 -2.56
C TRP A 126 -12.15 11.13 -1.80
N THR A 127 -11.65 11.62 -0.66
CA THR A 127 -10.81 10.87 0.30
C THR A 127 -11.55 10.71 1.63
N ALA A 128 -11.10 9.78 2.48
CA ALA A 128 -11.73 9.56 3.79
C ALA A 128 -10.71 9.24 4.87
N GLU A 129 -10.84 9.89 6.03
CA GLU A 129 -10.10 9.48 7.23
C GLU A 129 -10.88 8.38 7.96
N GLN A 130 -10.24 7.24 8.14
CA GLN A 130 -10.79 6.11 8.88
C GLN A 130 -9.66 5.43 9.67
N ASP A 131 -9.91 5.14 10.95
CA ASP A 131 -9.00 4.39 11.82
C ASP A 131 -7.57 4.95 11.87
N GLY A 132 -7.44 6.29 11.79
CA GLY A 132 -6.16 6.99 11.81
C GLY A 132 -5.36 6.93 10.51
N ALA A 133 -5.98 6.49 9.40
CA ALA A 133 -5.42 6.51 8.07
C ALA A 133 -6.29 7.34 7.10
N LEU A 134 -5.64 8.04 6.18
CA LEU A 134 -6.30 8.69 5.04
C LEU A 134 -6.36 7.72 3.86
N TYR A 135 -7.55 7.34 3.45
CA TYR A 135 -7.82 6.53 2.27
C TYR A 135 -7.90 7.40 1.03
N VAL A 136 -7.12 7.04 0.01
CA VAL A 136 -7.03 7.73 -1.28
C VAL A 136 -7.20 6.72 -2.42
N PRO A 137 -8.32 6.73 -3.16
CA PRO A 137 -9.55 7.45 -2.82
C PRO A 137 -10.21 6.83 -1.58
N ARG A 138 -11.29 7.44 -1.09
CA ARG A 138 -12.17 6.77 -0.14
C ARG A 138 -12.76 5.51 -0.77
N ILE A 139 -12.97 4.49 0.06
CA ILE A 139 -13.46 3.18 -0.38
C ILE A 139 -14.86 3.00 0.18
N ASP A 140 -15.82 2.72 -0.70
CA ASP A 140 -17.12 2.22 -0.29
C ASP A 140 -17.07 0.69 -0.22
N TRP A 141 -17.20 0.16 0.99
CA TRP A 141 -17.13 -1.27 1.23
C TRP A 141 -18.48 -1.98 0.99
N SER A 142 -19.56 -1.26 0.69
CA SER A 142 -20.85 -1.90 0.36
C SER A 142 -20.79 -2.65 -0.97
N GLU A 143 -19.93 -2.20 -1.88
CA GLU A 143 -19.71 -2.77 -3.21
C GLU A 143 -18.55 -3.78 -3.24
N ALA A 144 -17.93 -4.04 -2.08
CA ALA A 144 -16.87 -5.04 -1.96
C ALA A 144 -17.45 -6.45 -2.07
N GLY A 145 -16.60 -7.40 -2.46
CA GLY A 145 -16.97 -8.80 -2.62
C GLY A 145 -16.77 -9.35 -4.02
N LEU A 146 -16.72 -10.68 -4.08
CA LEU A 146 -16.70 -11.44 -5.32
C LEU A 146 -18.13 -11.78 -5.75
N GLN A 147 -18.34 -11.99 -7.05
CA GLN A 147 -19.68 -12.27 -7.59
C GLN A 147 -20.17 -13.67 -7.23
N GLU A 148 -19.26 -14.63 -7.12
CA GLU A 148 -19.56 -15.99 -6.70
C GLU A 148 -19.02 -16.27 -5.28
N GLU A 149 -19.37 -17.43 -4.73
CA GLU A 149 -18.87 -17.89 -3.44
C GLU A 149 -17.33 -17.89 -3.41
N PRO A 150 -16.67 -17.45 -2.32
CA PRO A 150 -15.20 -17.42 -2.22
C PRO A 150 -14.52 -18.77 -2.50
N SER A 151 -15.24 -19.88 -2.26
CA SER A 151 -14.76 -21.24 -2.57
C SER A 151 -14.59 -21.53 -4.06
N GLN A 152 -15.11 -20.68 -4.95
CA GLN A 152 -14.98 -20.80 -6.41
C GLN A 152 -13.74 -20.05 -6.95
N TYR A 153 -13.05 -19.27 -6.11
CA TYR A 153 -11.91 -18.45 -6.54
C TYR A 153 -10.59 -18.97 -6.01
N SER A 154 -9.58 -18.97 -6.87
CA SER A 154 -8.19 -18.99 -6.47
C SER A 154 -7.72 -17.56 -6.22
N ILE A 155 -7.46 -17.22 -4.96
CA ILE A 155 -7.02 -15.88 -4.54
C ILE A 155 -5.53 -15.91 -4.22
N THR A 156 -4.74 -15.21 -5.03
CA THR A 156 -3.30 -15.03 -4.81
C THR A 156 -3.01 -13.60 -4.41
N VAL A 157 -2.26 -13.44 -3.33
CA VAL A 157 -1.77 -12.18 -2.80
C VAL A 157 -0.26 -12.17 -2.81
N LYS A 158 0.33 -11.07 -3.27
CA LYS A 158 1.77 -10.79 -3.15
C LYS A 158 1.99 -9.49 -2.40
N LEU A 159 2.62 -9.59 -1.24
CA LEU A 159 2.98 -8.46 -0.38
C LEU A 159 4.44 -8.09 -0.58
N PHE A 160 4.69 -6.84 -0.93
CA PHE A 160 6.00 -6.23 -1.08
C PHE A 160 6.28 -5.35 0.13
N PHE A 161 7.26 -5.72 0.95
CA PHE A 161 7.83 -4.81 1.93
C PHE A 161 8.81 -3.86 1.24
N LEU A 162 8.64 -2.56 1.44
CA LEU A 162 9.46 -1.55 0.77
C LEU A 162 10.66 -1.14 1.64
N PRO A 163 11.70 -0.51 1.07
CA PRO A 163 12.92 -0.17 1.80
C PRO A 163 12.70 0.70 3.04
N SER A 164 11.61 1.47 3.11
CA SER A 164 11.32 2.31 4.27
C SER A 164 10.55 1.60 5.40
N ALA A 165 10.09 0.35 5.18
CA ALA A 165 9.43 -0.45 6.21
C ALA A 165 10.42 -1.07 7.20
N SER A 166 10.37 -0.57 8.42
CA SER A 166 11.14 -1.10 9.54
C SER A 166 10.66 -2.51 9.92
N VAL A 167 11.61 -3.38 10.27
CA VAL A 167 11.39 -4.82 10.51
C VAL A 167 10.37 -5.05 11.63
N ASP A 168 10.45 -4.26 12.70
CA ASP A 168 9.55 -4.32 13.86
C ASP A 168 8.09 -4.04 13.52
N ARG A 169 7.83 -3.39 12.37
CA ARG A 169 6.49 -3.02 11.91
C ARG A 169 5.97 -3.88 10.78
N ARG A 170 6.83 -4.70 10.15
CA ARG A 170 6.42 -5.57 9.02
C ARG A 170 5.30 -6.54 9.40
N ALA A 171 5.25 -7.01 10.64
CA ALA A 171 4.15 -7.84 11.14
C ALA A 171 2.80 -7.11 11.10
N GLN A 172 2.77 -5.85 11.57
CA GLN A 172 1.58 -5.00 11.52
C GLN A 172 1.17 -4.73 10.07
N PHE A 173 2.14 -4.38 9.21
CA PHE A 173 1.89 -4.13 7.79
C PHE A 173 1.36 -5.35 7.05
N ALA A 174 1.85 -6.55 7.37
CA ALA A 174 1.36 -7.78 6.76
C ALA A 174 -0.10 -8.06 7.10
N LYS A 175 -0.46 -7.94 8.38
CA LYS A 175 -1.84 -8.12 8.83
C LYS A 175 -2.76 -7.10 8.16
N GLU A 176 -2.37 -5.83 8.19
CA GLU A 176 -3.14 -4.74 7.62
C GLU A 176 -3.36 -4.90 6.12
N ALA A 177 -2.30 -5.18 5.36
CA ALA A 177 -2.38 -5.35 3.92
C ALA A 177 -3.28 -6.54 3.54
N LEU A 178 -3.17 -7.66 4.29
CA LEU A 178 -4.03 -8.82 4.07
C LEU A 178 -5.49 -8.53 4.43
N ASP A 179 -5.75 -7.82 5.53
CA ASP A 179 -7.10 -7.44 5.94
C ASP A 179 -7.80 -6.56 4.90
N LEU A 180 -7.08 -5.62 4.29
CA LEU A 180 -7.62 -4.80 3.20
C LEU A 180 -8.05 -5.67 2.01
N VAL A 181 -7.23 -6.66 1.63
CA VAL A 181 -7.57 -7.57 0.53
C VAL A 181 -8.74 -8.47 0.89
N LEU A 182 -8.77 -9.05 2.09
CA LEU A 182 -9.87 -9.91 2.53
C LEU A 182 -11.20 -9.14 2.57
N LYS A 183 -11.16 -7.88 3.02
CA LYS A 183 -12.32 -6.98 3.05
C LYS A 183 -12.80 -6.61 1.66
N GLU A 184 -11.88 -6.26 0.75
CA GLU A 184 -12.18 -5.92 -0.65
C GLU A 184 -12.84 -7.08 -1.40
N LEU A 185 -12.42 -8.31 -1.13
CA LEU A 185 -12.90 -9.51 -1.81
C LEU A 185 -14.05 -10.21 -1.07
N ASP A 186 -14.46 -9.70 0.10
CA ASP A 186 -15.35 -10.39 1.05
C ASP A 186 -15.00 -11.89 1.22
N ALA A 187 -13.70 -12.15 1.36
CA ALA A 187 -13.15 -13.50 1.44
C ALA A 187 -12.69 -13.79 2.86
N PRO A 188 -12.96 -15.00 3.41
CA PRO A 188 -12.49 -15.36 4.75
C PRO A 188 -10.98 -15.65 4.81
N ALA A 189 -10.38 -16.03 3.69
CA ALA A 189 -8.96 -16.37 3.56
C ALA A 189 -8.51 -16.27 2.10
N VAL A 190 -7.20 -16.09 1.89
CA VAL A 190 -6.57 -16.20 0.57
C VAL A 190 -5.96 -17.59 0.37
N ASP A 191 -5.86 -18.05 -0.87
CA ASP A 191 -5.27 -19.36 -1.17
C ASP A 191 -3.75 -19.34 -1.07
N LEU A 192 -3.12 -18.25 -1.51
CA LEU A 192 -1.67 -18.10 -1.48
C LEU A 192 -1.26 -16.67 -1.13
N LEU A 193 -0.47 -16.52 -0.06
CA LEU A 193 0.20 -15.27 0.31
C LEU A 193 1.71 -15.38 0.03
N ILE A 194 2.21 -14.59 -0.91
CA ILE A 194 3.63 -14.51 -1.27
C ILE A 194 4.23 -13.24 -0.68
N VAL A 195 5.39 -13.32 -0.05
CA VAL A 195 6.11 -12.14 0.45
C VAL A 195 7.37 -11.84 -0.35
N SER A 196 7.59 -10.56 -0.61
CA SER A 196 8.80 -10.00 -1.21
C SER A 196 9.46 -9.04 -0.23
N PHE A 197 10.77 -9.23 0.01
CA PHE A 197 11.57 -8.41 0.92
C PHE A 197 12.38 -7.36 0.17
N PRO A 198 12.67 -6.20 0.79
CA PRO A 198 13.46 -5.16 0.16
C PRO A 198 14.91 -5.63 -0.07
N GLY A 199 15.52 -5.16 -1.16
CA GLY A 199 16.93 -5.44 -1.45
C GLY A 199 17.22 -6.84 -1.99
N MET A 200 16.17 -7.59 -2.38
CA MET A 200 16.32 -8.87 -3.08
C MET A 200 15.88 -8.73 -4.54
N SER A 201 16.66 -9.31 -5.45
CA SER A 201 16.31 -9.47 -6.85
C SER A 201 16.99 -10.70 -7.43
N PHE A 202 16.26 -11.45 -8.24
CA PHE A 202 16.78 -12.58 -8.99
C PHE A 202 17.24 -12.13 -10.38
N GLU A 203 18.08 -11.10 -10.43
CA GLU A 203 18.61 -10.52 -11.67
C GLU A 203 20.09 -10.90 -11.89
N GLY A 204 20.43 -11.26 -13.12
CA GLY A 204 21.80 -11.58 -13.56
C GLY A 204 21.89 -11.71 -15.08
N ASP A 205 23.10 -11.71 -15.64
CA ASP A 205 23.30 -11.89 -17.08
C ASP A 205 22.97 -13.33 -17.52
N CYS A 206 23.10 -14.27 -16.59
CA CYS A 206 22.53 -15.61 -16.66
C CYS A 206 22.00 -16.05 -15.29
N GLU A 207 21.27 -17.16 -15.27
CA GLU A 207 20.52 -17.60 -14.11
C GLU A 207 21.43 -18.15 -12.99
N TRP A 208 22.62 -18.66 -13.35
CA TRP A 208 23.66 -19.01 -12.38
C TRP A 208 24.21 -17.78 -11.63
N GLU A 209 24.46 -16.69 -12.34
CA GLU A 209 24.94 -15.46 -11.71
C GLU A 209 23.87 -14.80 -10.85
N ALA A 210 22.60 -14.84 -11.30
CA ALA A 210 21.46 -14.39 -10.50
C ALA A 210 21.37 -15.16 -9.18
N ASP A 211 21.47 -16.50 -9.21
CA ASP A 211 21.44 -17.35 -8.01
C ASP A 211 22.58 -17.01 -7.03
N ARG A 212 23.80 -16.85 -7.57
CA ARG A 212 24.99 -16.51 -6.76
C ARG A 212 24.91 -15.10 -6.17
N HIS A 213 24.46 -14.11 -6.94
CA HIS A 213 24.30 -12.75 -6.42
C HIS A 213 23.19 -12.69 -5.38
N ASN A 214 22.10 -13.44 -5.58
CA ASN A 214 21.03 -13.50 -4.61
C ASN A 214 21.46 -14.08 -3.26
N ALA A 215 22.42 -15.02 -3.24
CA ALA A 215 22.91 -15.64 -2.01
C ALA A 215 23.44 -14.63 -0.97
N ILE A 216 23.86 -13.44 -1.40
CA ILE A 216 24.41 -12.36 -0.56
C ILE A 216 23.47 -11.13 -0.45
N GLN A 217 22.27 -11.20 -1.04
CA GLN A 217 21.28 -10.13 -0.99
C GLN A 217 20.38 -10.24 0.25
N GLY A 218 19.71 -9.13 0.57
CA GLY A 218 18.80 -9.02 1.69
C GLY A 218 19.50 -9.12 3.05
N ASN A 219 18.74 -9.51 4.06
CA ASN A 219 19.22 -9.71 5.43
C ASN A 219 18.48 -10.90 6.05
N ASP A 220 19.20 -12.02 6.18
CA ASP A 220 18.64 -13.30 6.66
C ASP A 220 17.91 -13.15 8.01
N GLU A 221 18.38 -12.30 8.94
CA GLU A 221 17.72 -12.12 10.24
C GLU A 221 16.41 -11.31 10.13
N GLU A 222 16.39 -10.28 9.29
CA GLU A 222 15.17 -9.47 9.09
C GLU A 222 14.08 -10.26 8.37
N GLU A 223 14.47 -11.07 7.40
CA GLU A 223 13.57 -11.94 6.65
C GLU A 223 12.94 -12.99 7.57
N LEU A 224 13.72 -13.59 8.47
CA LEU A 224 13.21 -14.55 9.44
C LEU A 224 12.30 -13.91 10.50
N ALA A 225 12.68 -12.73 11.01
CA ALA A 225 11.84 -11.97 11.92
C ALA A 225 10.49 -11.61 11.28
N THR A 226 10.51 -11.26 9.99
CA THR A 226 9.28 -10.97 9.24
C THR A 226 8.49 -12.24 8.96
N TRP A 227 9.15 -13.33 8.58
CA TRP A 227 8.50 -14.60 8.25
C TRP A 227 7.70 -15.16 9.41
N ALA A 228 8.18 -15.03 10.65
CA ALA A 228 7.44 -15.45 11.84
C ALA A 228 6.01 -14.89 11.88
N ALA A 229 5.82 -13.63 11.48
CA ALA A 229 4.49 -13.02 11.38
C ALA A 229 3.66 -13.59 10.22
N ILE A 230 4.29 -13.98 9.11
CA ILE A 230 3.61 -14.63 7.98
C ILE A 230 3.16 -16.04 8.37
N GLU A 231 3.95 -16.75 9.16
CA GLU A 231 3.54 -18.04 9.74
C GLU A 231 2.32 -17.87 10.67
N ASP A 232 2.24 -16.77 11.43
CA ASP A 232 1.07 -16.48 12.26
C ASP A 232 -0.20 -16.24 11.43
N LEU A 233 -0.09 -15.53 10.30
CA LEU A 233 -1.22 -15.36 9.37
C LEU A 233 -1.70 -16.69 8.79
N HIS A 234 -0.76 -17.60 8.48
CA HIS A 234 -1.10 -18.96 8.06
C HIS A 234 -1.77 -19.76 9.16
N ARG A 235 -1.21 -19.76 10.38
CA ARG A 235 -1.79 -20.45 11.56
C ARG A 235 -3.17 -19.91 11.92
N ALA A 236 -3.42 -18.62 11.71
CA ALA A 236 -4.72 -17.99 11.89
C ALA A 236 -5.74 -18.36 10.80
N GLY A 237 -5.32 -19.09 9.75
CA GLY A 237 -6.19 -19.50 8.64
C GLY A 237 -6.47 -18.40 7.62
N LEU A 238 -5.80 -17.24 7.70
CA LEU A 238 -6.02 -16.12 6.79
C LEU A 238 -5.33 -16.32 5.43
N ALA A 239 -4.29 -17.15 5.39
CA ALA A 239 -3.62 -17.61 4.17
C ALA A 239 -3.47 -19.13 4.20
N LYS A 240 -4.10 -19.84 3.26
CA LYS A 240 -4.06 -21.32 3.21
C LYS A 240 -2.67 -21.84 2.90
N SER A 241 -1.94 -21.14 2.02
CA SER A 241 -0.55 -21.40 1.70
C SER A 241 0.25 -20.10 1.77
N ILE A 242 1.54 -20.22 2.09
CA ILE A 242 2.46 -19.08 2.15
C ILE A 242 3.68 -19.35 1.26
N GLY A 243 4.19 -18.30 0.64
CA GLY A 243 5.32 -18.36 -0.27
C GLY A 243 6.23 -17.14 -0.12
N LEU A 244 7.37 -17.20 -0.78
CA LEU A 244 8.36 -16.13 -0.82
C LEU A 244 8.72 -15.80 -2.27
N ALA A 245 9.40 -14.68 -2.49
CA ALA A 245 9.86 -14.27 -3.80
C ALA A 245 11.36 -13.93 -3.77
N GLU A 246 12.02 -14.16 -4.90
CA GLU A 246 13.42 -13.86 -5.19
C GLU A 246 14.43 -14.71 -4.41
N PHE A 247 14.09 -15.86 -3.82
CA PHE A 247 15.10 -16.67 -3.11
C PHE A 247 15.86 -17.60 -4.05
N GLY A 248 17.17 -17.44 -4.12
CA GLY A 248 18.10 -18.38 -4.75
C GLY A 248 18.41 -19.59 -3.88
N SER A 249 19.12 -20.55 -4.46
CA SER A 249 19.31 -21.89 -3.91
C SER A 249 19.96 -21.88 -2.52
N GLU A 250 21.08 -21.17 -2.35
CA GLU A 250 21.78 -21.09 -1.08
C GLU A 250 20.98 -20.36 0.00
N LYS A 251 20.35 -19.24 -0.36
CA LYS A 251 19.55 -18.44 0.58
C LYS A 251 18.32 -19.20 1.04
N LEU A 252 17.60 -19.84 0.11
CA LEU A 252 16.48 -20.73 0.40
C LEU A 252 16.90 -21.86 1.33
N ALA A 253 18.02 -22.53 1.06
CA ALA A 253 18.52 -23.61 1.90
C ALA A 253 18.85 -23.18 3.34
N ARG A 254 19.38 -21.95 3.53
CA ARG A 254 19.61 -21.40 4.88
C ARG A 254 18.30 -21.04 5.57
N PHE A 255 17.37 -20.43 4.83
CA PHE A 255 16.06 -20.02 5.33
C PHE A 255 15.23 -21.21 5.82
N LEU A 256 15.13 -22.29 5.02
CA LEU A 256 14.36 -23.49 5.34
C LEU A 256 14.81 -24.22 6.60
N LYS A 257 16.07 -24.04 7.02
CA LYS A 257 16.61 -24.64 8.26
C LYS A 257 16.12 -23.93 9.52
N ARG A 258 15.57 -22.71 9.40
CA ARG A 258 15.29 -21.81 10.52
C ARG A 258 13.81 -21.49 10.70
N VAL A 259 12.97 -21.74 9.70
CA VAL A 259 11.52 -21.49 9.74
C VAL A 259 10.74 -22.70 10.24
N GLN A 260 9.58 -22.46 10.87
CA GLN A 260 8.71 -23.51 11.40
C GLN A 260 7.66 -23.93 10.36
N VAL A 261 7.05 -22.95 9.70
CA VAL A 261 6.16 -23.18 8.56
C VAL A 261 6.95 -22.90 7.29
N ARG A 262 7.13 -23.94 6.48
CA ARG A 262 7.89 -23.83 5.23
C ARG A 262 7.06 -23.15 4.14
N PRO A 263 7.67 -22.31 3.29
CA PRO A 263 7.00 -21.80 2.11
C PRO A 263 6.65 -22.95 1.17
N THR A 264 5.49 -22.90 0.53
CA THR A 264 5.08 -23.85 -0.51
C THR A 264 5.41 -23.35 -1.91
N VAL A 265 5.68 -22.06 -2.06
CA VAL A 265 5.98 -21.38 -3.32
C VAL A 265 7.22 -20.50 -3.18
N ASN A 266 8.06 -20.50 -4.20
CA ASN A 266 9.09 -19.49 -4.42
C ASN A 266 8.94 -18.86 -5.81
N GLN A 267 8.63 -17.57 -5.83
CA GLN A 267 8.50 -16.79 -7.06
C GLN A 267 9.85 -16.22 -7.48
N ILE A 268 10.27 -16.43 -8.72
CA ILE A 268 11.55 -15.95 -9.24
C ILE A 268 11.36 -15.07 -10.49
N ASN A 269 12.09 -13.96 -10.53
CA ASN A 269 12.06 -13.03 -11.65
C ASN A 269 13.02 -13.47 -12.76
N ILE A 270 12.62 -14.47 -13.54
CA ILE A 270 13.41 -14.99 -14.67
C ILE A 270 12.79 -14.58 -16.00
N LYS A 271 13.64 -14.17 -16.95
CA LYS A 271 13.22 -13.77 -18.30
C LYS A 271 12.61 -14.94 -19.08
N ASN A 272 13.16 -16.14 -18.89
CA ASN A 272 12.72 -17.38 -19.51
C ASN A 272 12.33 -18.38 -18.42
N CYS A 273 11.04 -18.75 -18.33
CA CYS A 273 10.54 -19.68 -17.31
C CYS A 273 11.19 -21.08 -17.36
N CYS A 274 11.83 -21.43 -18.48
CA CYS A 274 12.51 -22.71 -18.66
C CYS A 274 13.95 -22.75 -18.14
N ASN A 275 14.53 -21.61 -17.73
CA ASN A 275 15.94 -21.52 -17.36
C ASN A 275 16.15 -21.37 -15.85
N VAL A 276 15.41 -22.12 -15.04
CA VAL A 276 15.61 -22.10 -13.59
C VAL A 276 16.98 -22.69 -13.25
N PRO A 277 17.79 -22.08 -12.37
CA PRO A 277 19.07 -22.65 -11.97
C PRO A 277 18.94 -24.09 -11.47
N PRO A 278 19.75 -25.04 -11.97
CA PRO A 278 19.64 -26.44 -11.56
C PRO A 278 19.73 -26.68 -10.04
N PRO A 279 20.60 -25.98 -9.27
CA PRO A 279 20.61 -26.11 -7.82
C PRO A 279 19.28 -25.71 -7.17
N LEU A 280 18.68 -24.61 -7.62
CA LEU A 280 17.39 -24.12 -7.11
C LEU A 280 16.26 -25.10 -7.48
N SER A 281 16.21 -25.57 -8.73
CA SER A 281 15.23 -26.55 -9.18
C SER A 281 15.29 -27.85 -8.37
N LYS A 282 16.50 -28.34 -8.10
CA LYS A 282 16.71 -29.56 -7.32
C LYS A 282 16.24 -29.37 -5.88
N LEU A 283 16.67 -28.30 -5.22
CA LEU A 283 16.28 -27.99 -3.84
C LEU A 283 14.76 -27.83 -3.72
N ALA A 284 14.14 -27.07 -4.61
CA ALA A 284 12.71 -26.84 -4.59
C ALA A 284 11.92 -28.16 -4.74
N LYS A 285 12.35 -29.05 -5.64
CA LYS A 285 11.74 -30.37 -5.79
C LYS A 285 11.91 -31.25 -4.54
N GLU A 286 13.09 -31.26 -3.94
CA GLU A 286 13.38 -32.04 -2.71
C GLU A 286 12.55 -31.56 -1.53
N GLU A 287 12.30 -30.25 -1.45
CA GLU A 287 11.59 -29.60 -0.34
C GLU A 287 10.09 -29.40 -0.60
N GLY A 288 9.57 -29.85 -1.76
CA GLY A 288 8.16 -29.72 -2.13
C GLY A 288 7.70 -28.28 -2.40
N ILE A 289 8.61 -27.42 -2.88
CA ILE A 289 8.36 -26.00 -3.16
C ILE A 289 8.11 -25.83 -4.66
N GLU A 290 7.00 -25.19 -5.00
CA GLU A 290 6.69 -24.82 -6.38
C GLU A 290 7.45 -23.56 -6.79
N LEU A 291 8.10 -23.61 -7.96
CA LEU A 291 8.78 -22.47 -8.53
C LEU A 291 7.89 -21.78 -9.56
N LEU A 292 7.57 -20.52 -9.32
CA LEU A 292 6.72 -19.71 -10.20
C LEU A 292 7.52 -18.56 -10.81
N ALA A 293 7.34 -18.27 -12.09
CA ALA A 293 7.95 -17.10 -12.72
C ALA A 293 7.05 -15.86 -12.53
N HIS A 294 7.66 -14.70 -12.33
CA HIS A 294 6.95 -13.42 -12.37
C HIS A 294 7.80 -12.33 -13.05
N SER A 295 7.16 -11.20 -13.36
CA SER A 295 7.76 -10.03 -14.03
C SER A 295 7.57 -8.75 -13.23
N ASP A 296 7.41 -8.88 -11.91
CA ASP A 296 7.29 -7.73 -11.04
C ASP A 296 8.63 -6.97 -11.00
N CYS A 297 8.56 -5.66 -10.81
CA CYS A 297 9.76 -4.84 -10.60
C CYS A 297 10.27 -4.95 -9.16
N THR A 298 11.58 -4.79 -8.99
CA THR A 298 12.26 -4.76 -7.68
C THR A 298 11.78 -3.60 -6.79
N ASP A 299 11.64 -2.39 -7.36
CA ASP A 299 11.08 -1.22 -6.66
C ASP A 299 9.68 -0.90 -7.21
N ILE A 300 8.66 -1.44 -6.57
CA ILE A 300 7.27 -1.36 -7.04
C ILE A 300 6.62 0.00 -6.80
N LEU A 301 7.07 0.76 -5.80
CA LEU A 301 6.55 2.11 -5.54
C LEU A 301 7.67 3.01 -4.97
N PRO A 302 8.53 3.58 -5.83
CA PRO A 302 9.57 4.49 -5.40
C PRO A 302 9.00 5.73 -4.72
N LYS A 303 9.73 6.30 -3.73
CA LYS A 303 9.32 7.53 -3.00
C LYS A 303 9.00 8.70 -3.93
N GLY A 304 9.81 8.90 -4.98
CA GLY A 304 9.59 9.95 -5.98
C GLY A 304 8.28 9.75 -6.75
N THR A 305 8.03 8.52 -7.20
CA THR A 305 6.78 8.16 -7.91
C THR A 305 5.55 8.35 -7.03
N LEU A 306 5.59 7.92 -5.76
CA LEU A 306 4.50 8.17 -4.82
C LEU A 306 4.21 9.66 -4.65
N ARG A 307 5.27 10.47 -4.52
CA ARG A 307 5.13 11.93 -4.42
C ARG A 307 4.55 12.54 -5.69
N GLU A 308 4.91 12.07 -6.87
CA GLU A 308 4.31 12.51 -8.14
C GLU A 308 2.84 12.10 -8.28
N LEU A 309 2.47 10.92 -7.79
CA LEU A 309 1.09 10.44 -7.81
C LEU A 309 0.16 11.30 -6.94
N LEU A 310 0.64 11.73 -5.78
CA LEU A 310 -0.14 12.49 -4.80
C LEU A 310 0.10 14.00 -4.86
N GLY A 311 1.12 14.44 -5.59
CA GLY A 311 1.52 15.84 -5.72
C GLY A 311 0.56 16.71 -6.52
N GLN A 312 0.93 17.98 -6.64
CA GLN A 312 0.25 18.95 -7.50
C GLN A 312 0.67 18.78 -8.98
N GLY A 313 -0.15 19.31 -9.90
CA GLY A 313 0.13 19.31 -11.35
C GLY A 313 -0.68 18.29 -12.16
N LEU A 314 -0.51 18.33 -13.49
CA LEU A 314 -1.34 17.63 -14.49
C LEU A 314 -1.52 16.12 -14.25
N GLY A 315 -0.53 15.46 -13.66
CA GLY A 315 -0.58 14.02 -13.38
C GLY A 315 -0.87 13.64 -11.92
N GLY A 316 -0.68 14.55 -10.97
CA GLY A 316 -0.79 14.25 -9.53
C GLY A 316 -2.20 14.50 -9.00
N ALA A 317 -2.59 13.79 -7.93
CA ALA A 317 -3.95 13.84 -7.39
C ALA A 317 -4.25 15.11 -6.55
N GLY A 318 -3.26 15.95 -6.27
CA GLY A 318 -3.43 17.17 -5.48
C GLY A 318 -3.65 16.94 -3.99
N VAL A 319 -3.27 15.77 -3.47
CA VAL A 319 -3.39 15.42 -2.05
C VAL A 319 -2.29 16.07 -1.21
N LEU A 320 -1.09 16.16 -1.75
CA LEU A 320 0.05 16.82 -1.10
C LEU A 320 0.10 18.31 -1.40
N ALA A 321 0.60 19.07 -0.43
CA ALA A 321 0.94 20.47 -0.58
C ALA A 321 1.91 20.69 -1.74
N ASP A 322 1.71 21.79 -2.46
CA ASP A 322 2.67 22.27 -3.44
C ASP A 322 4.03 22.51 -2.75
N PRO A 323 5.14 21.98 -3.29
CA PRO A 323 6.44 22.08 -2.64
C PRO A 323 7.04 23.49 -2.66
N GLU A 324 6.66 24.35 -3.62
CA GLU A 324 7.19 25.70 -3.76
C GLU A 324 6.41 26.71 -2.91
N THR A 325 5.08 26.62 -2.95
CA THR A 325 4.17 27.57 -2.30
C THR A 325 3.70 27.09 -0.93
N GLY A 326 3.80 25.78 -0.64
CA GLY A 326 3.25 25.18 0.58
C GLY A 326 1.72 25.28 0.67
N ALA A 327 1.06 25.57 -0.44
CA ALA A 327 -0.40 25.74 -0.52
C ALA A 327 -1.08 24.42 -0.91
N GLY A 328 -2.29 24.22 -0.36
CA GLY A 328 -3.23 23.17 -0.77
C GLY A 328 -2.77 21.73 -0.55
N GLY A 329 -3.23 21.09 0.53
CA GLY A 329 -2.98 19.65 0.78
C GLY A 329 -2.05 19.37 1.96
N LEU A 330 -1.67 18.11 2.11
CA LEU A 330 -0.86 17.62 3.23
C LEU A 330 0.62 18.00 3.08
N LYS A 331 1.22 18.48 4.18
CA LYS A 331 2.64 18.86 4.23
C LYS A 331 3.47 17.75 4.85
N GLY A 332 4.62 17.46 4.25
CA GLY A 332 5.59 16.52 4.82
C GLY A 332 6.23 15.60 3.79
N ASP A 333 6.96 14.65 4.34
CA ASP A 333 7.69 13.64 3.62
C ASP A 333 6.96 12.30 3.60
N LEU A 334 6.66 11.81 2.40
CA LEU A 334 6.05 10.50 2.22
C LEU A 334 7.09 9.39 2.14
N ALA A 335 6.85 8.29 2.85
CA ALA A 335 7.65 7.08 2.82
C ALA A 335 6.74 5.88 2.55
N PRO A 336 6.83 5.24 1.37
CA PRO A 336 6.02 4.07 1.04
C PRO A 336 6.53 2.86 1.83
N GLN A 337 5.66 2.22 2.59
CA GLN A 337 5.99 1.14 3.53
C GLN A 337 5.80 -0.24 2.90
N TRP A 338 4.66 -0.44 2.24
CA TRP A 338 4.31 -1.73 1.65
C TRP A 338 3.38 -1.53 0.46
N VAL A 339 3.39 -2.50 -0.45
CA VAL A 339 2.40 -2.65 -1.52
C VAL A 339 1.90 -4.07 -1.48
N VAL A 340 0.60 -4.27 -1.60
CA VAL A 340 0.01 -5.60 -1.78
C VAL A 340 -0.68 -5.64 -3.14
N LYS A 341 -0.40 -6.69 -3.89
CA LYS A 341 -1.04 -7.04 -5.16
C LYS A 341 -1.92 -8.25 -4.92
N TYR A 342 -3.15 -8.23 -5.42
CA TYR A 342 -4.04 -9.38 -5.31
C TYR A 342 -4.69 -9.72 -6.65
N THR A 343 -5.07 -10.99 -6.81
CA THR A 343 -5.78 -11.48 -8.00
C THR A 343 -6.69 -12.62 -7.58
N ALA A 344 -7.97 -12.50 -7.90
CA ALA A 344 -9.00 -13.51 -7.73
C ALA A 344 -9.36 -14.10 -9.10
N VAL A 345 -9.11 -15.40 -9.27
CA VAL A 345 -9.36 -16.14 -10.51
C VAL A 345 -10.45 -17.17 -10.27
N VAL A 346 -11.51 -17.14 -11.08
CA VAL A 346 -12.57 -18.16 -11.02
C VAL A 346 -11.96 -19.51 -11.44
N ARG A 347 -11.96 -20.51 -10.54
CA ARG A 347 -11.26 -21.79 -10.72
C ARG A 347 -11.68 -22.52 -12.01
N ASP A 348 -12.98 -22.62 -12.25
CA ASP A 348 -13.51 -23.42 -13.35
C ASP A 348 -13.38 -22.76 -14.73
N ARG A 349 -13.21 -21.43 -14.75
CA ARG A 349 -13.18 -20.64 -15.99
C ARG A 349 -11.80 -20.08 -16.30
N GLY A 350 -10.90 -20.03 -15.32
CA GLY A 350 -9.59 -19.39 -15.45
C GLY A 350 -9.67 -17.88 -15.71
N VAL A 351 -10.82 -17.25 -15.42
CA VAL A 351 -11.07 -15.83 -15.66
C VAL A 351 -10.70 -15.04 -14.43
N ILE A 352 -9.91 -13.98 -14.62
CA ILE A 352 -9.63 -13.00 -13.56
C ILE A 352 -10.86 -12.11 -13.42
N GLU A 353 -11.49 -12.14 -12.26
CA GLU A 353 -12.64 -11.27 -11.96
C GLU A 353 -12.22 -10.01 -11.23
N ASN A 354 -11.38 -10.17 -10.21
CA ASN A 354 -10.90 -9.06 -9.41
C ASN A 354 -9.37 -9.09 -9.35
N LYS A 355 -8.77 -7.94 -9.64
CA LYS A 355 -7.33 -7.72 -9.54
C LYS A 355 -7.11 -6.28 -9.11
N GLY A 356 -6.19 -6.07 -8.20
CA GLY A 356 -5.88 -4.73 -7.74
C GLY A 356 -4.67 -4.69 -6.83
N TYR A 357 -4.49 -3.49 -6.28
CA TYR A 357 -3.40 -3.16 -5.38
C TYR A 357 -3.88 -2.28 -4.24
N PHE A 358 -3.31 -2.49 -3.06
CA PHE A 358 -3.25 -1.48 -2.01
C PHE A 358 -1.80 -1.08 -1.76
N ALA A 359 -1.57 0.18 -1.35
CA ALA A 359 -0.27 0.64 -0.89
C ALA A 359 -0.40 1.43 0.41
N GLY A 360 0.44 1.10 1.39
CA GLY A 360 0.56 1.84 2.64
C GLY A 360 1.75 2.79 2.61
N ALA A 361 1.53 4.03 3.01
CA ALA A 361 2.57 5.05 3.13
C ALA A 361 2.45 5.85 4.43
N GLU A 362 3.55 6.43 4.85
CA GLU A 362 3.61 7.30 6.03
C GLU A 362 4.05 8.70 5.64
N LEU A 363 3.38 9.68 6.21
CA LEU A 363 3.70 11.09 6.10
C LEU A 363 4.37 11.53 7.40
N THR A 364 5.66 11.85 7.33
CA THR A 364 6.39 12.52 8.39
C THR A 364 6.30 14.04 8.20
N GLU A 365 5.95 14.78 9.25
CA GLU A 365 6.08 16.24 9.25
C GLU A 365 7.51 16.66 8.88
N ALA A 366 7.61 17.72 8.05
CA ALA A 366 8.86 18.24 7.50
C ALA A 366 9.78 18.86 8.56
#